data_AF-A0A920HTX8-F1
#
_entry.id   AF-A0A920HTX8-F1
#
_cell.length_a   1.000
_cell.length_b   1.000
_cell.length_c   1.000
_cell.angle_alpha   90.00
_cell.angle_beta   90.00
_cell.angle_gamma   90.00
#
_symmetry.space_group_name_H-M   'P 1'
#
loop_
_entity.id
_entity.type
_entity.pdbx_description
1 polymer ?
#
loop_
_entity_poly.entity_id
_entity_poly.type
_entity_poly.pdbx_seq_one_letter_code
_entity_poly.pdbx_strand_id
1 'polypeptide(L)'
;MKDIESFLPDGIDLLGVLKKMDPRDALITNENIKNIDELPDNCLVGTASPRRGAILKSLRQDVNIIEFRGNFETRIKNCKIRKSTQPC
;
A
#
# COMPACT_ATOMS: atom_id res chain seq x y z
N MET A 1 -3.20 14.76 -3.67
CA MET A 1 -4.48 14.50 -4.34
C MET A 1 -4.30 13.24 -5.14
N LYS A 2 -5.16 12.24 -4.97
CA LYS A 2 -4.98 10.91 -5.58
C LYS A 2 -6.26 10.40 -6.23
N ASP A 3 -7.42 10.72 -5.66
CA ASP A 3 -8.71 10.18 -6.07
C ASP A 3 -9.55 11.18 -6.88
N ILE A 4 -8.88 12.09 -7.60
CA ILE A 4 -9.53 13.02 -8.52
C ILE A 4 -9.25 12.59 -9.95
N GLU A 5 -10.27 12.72 -10.78
CA GLU A 5 -10.20 12.44 -12.20
C GLU A 5 -9.16 13.34 -12.87
N SER A 6 -8.50 12.80 -13.90
CA SER A 6 -7.45 13.54 -14.62
C SER A 6 -8.02 14.71 -15.44
N PHE A 7 -9.29 14.62 -15.84
CA PHE A 7 -10.02 15.66 -16.54
C PHE A 7 -11.26 15.99 -15.73
N LEU A 8 -11.45 17.28 -15.43
CA LEU A 8 -12.70 17.75 -14.84
C LEU A 8 -13.67 18.10 -15.96
N PRO A 9 -14.97 17.80 -15.80
CA PRO A 9 -15.98 18.20 -16.77
C PRO A 9 -16.14 19.72 -16.80
N ASP A 10 -16.58 20.24 -17.94
CA ASP A 10 -16.81 21.67 -18.14
C ASP A 10 -17.76 22.23 -17.07
N GLY A 11 -17.39 23.39 -16.50
CA GLY A 11 -18.15 24.04 -15.44
C GLY A 11 -17.81 23.58 -14.02
N ILE A 12 -16.85 22.66 -13.85
CA ILE A 12 -16.34 22.25 -12.53
C ILE A 12 -14.85 22.59 -12.44
N ASP A 13 -14.51 23.51 -11.54
CA ASP A 13 -13.13 23.93 -11.28
C ASP A 13 -12.65 23.54 -9.88
N LEU A 14 -11.36 23.24 -9.78
CA LEU A 14 -10.69 23.01 -8.50
C LEU A 14 -10.30 24.36 -7.86
N LEU A 15 -11.17 24.90 -7.01
CA LEU A 15 -11.00 26.24 -6.43
C LEU A 15 -9.88 26.35 -5.39
N GLY A 16 -9.43 25.24 -4.81
CA GLY A 16 -8.40 25.29 -3.77
C GLY A 16 -7.85 23.92 -3.38
N VAL A 17 -6.57 23.90 -3.05
CA VAL A 17 -5.87 22.71 -2.57
C VAL A 17 -5.28 23.02 -1.20
N LEU A 18 -5.63 22.19 -0.22
CA LEU A 18 -5.08 22.30 1.13
C LEU A 18 -3.59 21.89 1.16
N LYS A 19 -2.87 22.33 2.19
CA LYS A 19 -1.47 21.93 2.41
C LYS A 19 -1.39 20.41 2.45
N LYS A 20 -0.50 19.86 1.62
CA LYS A 20 -0.31 18.42 1.50
C LYS A 20 0.24 17.83 2.81
N MET A 21 -0.37 16.74 3.28
CA MET A 21 0.23 15.88 4.30
C MET A 21 1.40 15.09 3.70
N ASP A 22 2.14 14.34 4.53
CA ASP A 22 3.24 13.47 4.08
C ASP A 22 2.79 12.59 2.89
N PRO A 23 3.42 12.75 1.71
CA PRO A 23 3.04 12.02 0.51
C PRO A 23 3.67 10.61 0.43
N ARG A 24 4.47 10.21 1.42
CA ARG A 24 5.24 8.96 1.37
C ARG A 24 4.35 7.74 1.58
N ASP A 25 4.72 6.64 0.93
CA ASP A 25 4.18 5.33 1.24
C ASP A 25 4.82 4.81 2.54
N ALA A 26 4.05 4.11 3.38
CA ALA A 26 4.53 3.52 4.62
C ALA A 26 4.49 1.98 4.55
N LEU A 27 5.55 1.35 5.04
CA LEU A 27 5.58 -0.08 5.33
C LEU A 27 5.03 -0.31 6.74
N ILE A 28 4.08 -1.23 6.88
CA ILE A 28 3.49 -1.59 8.18
C ILE A 28 3.75 -3.08 8.41
N THR A 29 4.47 -3.39 9.47
CA THR A 29 4.79 -4.76 9.89
C THR A 29 4.39 -4.96 11.34
N ASN A 30 4.07 -6.19 11.71
CA ASN A 30 3.87 -6.56 13.13
C ASN A 30 5.19 -6.90 13.84
N GLU A 31 6.23 -7.17 13.06
CA GLU A 31 7.58 -7.47 13.56
C GLU A 31 8.44 -6.20 13.53
N ASN A 32 9.53 -6.22 14.29
CA ASN A 32 10.46 -5.10 14.42
C ASN A 32 11.39 -4.99 13.19
N ILE A 33 10.77 -4.86 12.02
CA ILE A 33 11.40 -4.71 10.71
C ILE A 33 11.43 -3.22 10.42
N LYS A 34 12.62 -2.65 10.23
CA LYS A 34 12.80 -1.21 10.02
C LYS A 34 12.78 -0.83 8.56
N ASN A 35 13.19 -1.75 7.68
CA ASN A 35 13.39 -1.49 6.26
C ASN A 35 12.91 -2.65 5.38
N ILE A 36 12.72 -2.39 4.09
CA ILE A 36 12.29 -3.39 3.10
C ILE A 36 13.33 -4.54 2.98
N ASP A 37 14.61 -4.25 3.20
CA ASP A 37 15.69 -5.23 3.11
C ASP A 37 15.69 -6.22 4.29
N GLU A 38 15.10 -5.84 5.43
CA GLU A 38 14.95 -6.70 6.60
C GLU A 38 13.71 -7.62 6.50
N LEU A 39 12.94 -7.54 5.41
CA LEU A 39 11.82 -8.44 5.19
C LEU A 39 12.33 -9.88 5.00
N PRO A 40 11.63 -10.88 5.55
CA PRO A 40 11.99 -12.28 5.34
C PRO A 40 11.84 -12.67 3.86
N ASP A 41 12.67 -13.63 3.43
CA ASP A 41 12.64 -14.15 2.07
C ASP A 41 11.28 -14.77 1.75
N ASN A 42 10.81 -14.60 0.50
CA ASN A 42 9.50 -15.06 0.04
C ASN A 42 8.30 -14.52 0.84
N CYS A 43 8.44 -13.38 1.53
CA CYS A 43 7.36 -12.80 2.32
C CYS A 43 6.14 -12.39 1.47
N LEU A 44 4.98 -12.35 2.13
CA LEU A 44 3.72 -11.90 1.55
C LEU A 44 3.48 -10.43 1.90
N VAL A 45 3.34 -9.58 0.88
CA VAL A 45 3.03 -8.16 1.04
C VAL A 45 1.65 -7.84 0.45
N GLY A 46 0.77 -7.33 1.31
CA GLY A 46 -0.59 -6.95 0.92
C GLY A 46 -0.67 -5.53 0.36
N THR A 47 -0.85 -5.37 -0.95
CA THR A 47 -1.15 -4.07 -1.57
C THR A 47 -2.15 -4.23 -2.71
N ALA A 48 -3.21 -3.41 -2.67
CA ALA A 48 -4.15 -3.29 -3.80
C ALA A 48 -3.72 -2.25 -4.85
N SER A 49 -2.54 -1.62 -4.69
CA SER A 49 -2.04 -0.62 -5.64
C SER A 49 -0.98 -1.26 -6.55
N PRO A 50 -1.19 -1.26 -7.89
CA PRO A 50 -0.23 -1.80 -8.83
C PRO A 50 1.08 -1.00 -8.81
N ARG A 51 1.02 0.32 -8.62
CA ARG A 51 2.21 1.18 -8.48
C ARG A 51 3.13 0.70 -7.35
N ARG A 52 2.58 0.53 -6.14
CA ARG A 52 3.36 0.10 -4.98
C ARG A 52 3.91 -1.31 -5.17
N GLY A 53 3.12 -2.19 -5.79
CA GLY A 53 3.55 -3.54 -6.07
C GLY A 53 4.70 -3.63 -7.07
N ALA A 54 4.64 -2.87 -8.17
CA ALA A 54 5.72 -2.80 -9.15
C ALA A 54 7.01 -2.26 -8.53
N ILE A 55 6.93 -1.21 -7.71
CA ILE A 55 8.09 -0.64 -7.00
C ILE A 55 8.72 -1.70 -6.07
N LEU A 56 7.92 -2.39 -5.27
CA LEU A 56 8.42 -3.44 -4.37
C LEU A 56 9.09 -4.59 -5.15
N LYS A 57 8.48 -5.06 -6.23
CA LYS A 57 9.07 -6.11 -7.08
C LYS A 57 10.36 -5.67 -7.77
N SER A 58 10.49 -4.38 -8.10
CA SER A 58 11.72 -3.84 -8.68
C SER A 58 12.88 -3.77 -7.68
N LEU A 59 12.56 -3.59 -6.39
CA LEU A 59 13.54 -3.58 -5.30
C LEU A 59 13.88 -4.99 -4.84
N ARG A 60 12.87 -5.86 -4.72
CA ARG A 60 12.96 -7.23 -4.22
C ARG A 60 12.06 -8.15 -5.02
N GLN A 61 12.69 -8.96 -5.86
CA GLN A 61 11.99 -9.86 -6.79
C GLN A 61 11.43 -11.12 -6.09
N ASP A 62 11.88 -11.39 -4.87
CA ASP A 62 11.45 -12.51 -4.02
C ASP A 62 10.11 -12.25 -3.28
N VAL A 63 9.61 -11.01 -3.28
CA VAL A 63 8.40 -10.65 -2.55
C VAL A 63 7.13 -11.06 -3.30
N ASN A 64 6.23 -11.76 -2.60
CA ASN A 64 4.93 -12.16 -3.11
C ASN A 64 3.86 -11.11 -2.81
N ILE A 65 3.26 -10.55 -3.85
CA ILE A 65 2.26 -9.49 -3.70
C ILE A 65 0.86 -10.08 -3.75
N ILE A 66 0.07 -9.79 -2.73
CA ILE A 66 -1.34 -10.20 -2.67
C ILE A 66 -2.26 -8.97 -2.71
N GLU A 67 -3.41 -9.12 -3.37
CA GLU A 67 -4.46 -8.11 -3.32
C GLU A 67 -5.04 -8.04 -1.90
N PHE A 68 -4.85 -6.88 -1.25
CA PHE A 68 -5.37 -6.65 0.08
C PHE A 68 -6.29 -5.44 0.08
N ARG A 69 -7.60 -5.68 -0.02
CA ARG A 69 -8.65 -4.64 -0.05
C ARG A 69 -9.25 -4.42 1.34
N GLY A 70 -10.04 -3.37 1.48
CA GLY A 70 -10.64 -2.95 2.75
C GLY A 70 -10.13 -1.60 3.24
N ASN A 71 -10.87 -1.01 4.17
CA ASN A 71 -10.52 0.27 4.78
C ASN A 71 -9.28 0.13 5.69
N PHE A 72 -8.60 1.23 5.99
CA PHE A 72 -7.35 1.26 6.75
C PHE A 72 -7.42 0.48 8.08
N GLU A 73 -8.47 0.71 8.87
CA GLU A 73 -8.66 0.02 10.15
C GLU A 73 -8.78 -1.50 9.99
N THR A 74 -9.57 -1.94 9.01
CA THR A 74 -9.76 -3.37 8.72
C THR A 74 -8.46 -4.00 8.23
N ARG A 75 -7.64 -3.26 7.48
CA ARG A 75 -6.33 -3.71 7.01
C ARG A 75 -5.36 -3.92 8.18
N ILE A 76 -5.31 -3.00 9.14
CA ILE A 76 -4.45 -3.16 10.33
C ILE A 76 -4.89 -4.33 11.19
N LYS A 77 -6.20 -4.46 11.46
CA LYS A 77 -6.75 -5.59 12.23
C LYS A 77 -6.40 -6.93 11.57
N ASN A 78 -6.62 -7.04 10.26
CA ASN A 78 -6.33 -8.26 9.51
C ASN A 78 -4.83 -8.55 9.41
N CYS A 79 -3.97 -7.53 9.35
CA CYS A 79 -2.52 -7.71 9.40
C CYS A 79 -2.08 -8.37 10.71
N LYS A 80 -2.69 -8.03 11.85
CA LYS A 80 -2.41 -8.67 13.16
C LYS A 80 -2.88 -10.12 13.23
N ILE A 81 -3.98 -10.44 12.56
CA ILE A 81 -4.66 -11.74 12.66
C ILE A 81 -4.04 -12.77 11.70
N ARG A 82 -3.67 -12.37 10.47
CA ARG A 82 -3.05 -13.26 9.47
C ARG A 82 -1.53 -13.35 9.69
N LYS A 83 -1.12 -14.01 10.77
CA LYS A 83 0.24 -14.57 10.85
C LYS A 83 0.27 -15.86 10.03
N SER A 84 0.95 -15.83 8.89
CA SER A 84 1.45 -17.01 8.17
C SER A 84 0.47 -18.20 8.13
N THR A 85 -0.65 -18.10 7.44
CA THR A 85 -1.40 -19.29 7.04
C THR A 85 -2.21 -19.04 5.77
N GLN A 86 -1.60 -19.56 4.70
CA GLN A 86 -2.15 -20.02 3.43
C GLN A 86 -2.77 -19.01 2.43
N PRO A 87 -2.46 -19.23 1.13
CA PRO A 87 -3.14 -18.59 0.02
C PRO A 87 -4.47 -19.30 -0.23
N CYS A 88 -5.56 -18.54 -0.20
CA CYS A 88 -6.79 -18.80 -0.93
C CYS A 88 -7.30 -17.45 -1.43
#